data_AF-A0A813KSG8-F1
#
_entry.id   AF-A0A813KSG8-F1
#
_cell.length_a   1.000
_cell.length_b   1.000
_cell.length_c   1.000
_cell.angle_alpha   90.00
_cell.angle_beta   90.00
_cell.angle_gamma   90.00
#
_symmetry.space_group_name_H-M   'P 1'
#
loop_
_entity.id
_entity.type
_entity.pdbx_description
1 polymer ?
#
loop_
_entity_poly.entity_id
_entity_poly.type
_entity_poly.pdbx_seq_one_letter_code
_entity_poly.pdbx_strand_id
1 'polypeptide(L)'
;MAPSIYPAFAADDGFFYVAIPPSTDEEMRQVLFPTPITKNDDLSFVRALRADLGQEAPHTDTAARGGFFEELFGKQGDGPQALAGGEPEAVAAKEFRKEKDRVKDTLAKVESHQLELLLSMRNLEVITMQKACFETGIKGMALYHGGKSAENQPRNDRAIEILFAAGFPPKDLRGICFLTRTEEFMERDNLAPIWQRVDFVLGDCCTDAPWVKEVREEREKTGQKERDETEWLSSMQVDVPTLACGTNDKYAWRQTDEEVEIQFVPGPFRGIRATKRDIVVKIQPRSIFVRVRGRVLLKDLKLFAEASSQLMSSTKSEAYKDTIVFNACACIVACEKAAQWNLALGILSEMRTLGVRANADS
;
A
#
# COMPACT_ATOMS: atom_id res chain seq x y z
N MET A 1 31.69 -16.14 22.48
CA MET A 1 30.35 -16.55 22.89
C MET A 1 30.07 -15.95 24.26
N ALA A 2 29.21 -14.92 24.32
CA ALA A 2 28.78 -14.37 25.60
C ALA A 2 27.73 -15.30 26.23
N PRO A 3 27.76 -15.56 27.54
CA PRO A 3 26.75 -16.38 28.20
C PRO A 3 25.38 -15.70 28.11
N SER A 4 24.36 -16.45 27.70
CA SER A 4 22.97 -15.97 27.67
C SER A 4 22.54 -15.58 29.10
N ILE A 5 22.10 -14.33 29.27
CA ILE A 5 21.74 -13.74 30.58
C ILE A 5 20.33 -14.18 31.01
N TYR A 6 19.61 -14.91 30.17
CA TYR A 6 18.27 -15.41 30.48
C TYR A 6 18.35 -16.80 31.11
N PRO A 7 17.63 -17.05 32.23
CA PRO A 7 17.54 -18.39 32.79
C PRO A 7 17.04 -19.35 31.71
N ALA A 8 17.67 -20.51 31.59
CA ALA A 8 17.23 -21.56 30.68
C ALA A 8 15.84 -22.03 31.12
N PHE A 9 14.79 -21.47 30.53
CA PHE A 9 13.45 -22.03 30.60
C PHE A 9 13.48 -23.42 29.95
N ALA A 10 12.74 -24.37 30.53
CA ALA A 10 12.66 -25.69 29.95
C ALA A 10 12.02 -25.55 28.56
N ALA A 11 12.50 -26.32 27.57
CA ALA A 11 12.01 -26.27 26.19
C ALA A 11 10.51 -26.60 26.01
N ASP A 12 9.81 -26.91 27.12
CA ASP A 12 8.40 -27.24 27.18
C ASP A 12 7.48 -26.02 27.48
N ASP A 13 8.03 -24.83 27.78
CA ASP A 13 7.25 -23.70 28.31
C ASP A 13 6.69 -22.71 27.26
N GLY A 14 6.86 -23.01 25.96
CA GLY A 14 6.35 -22.18 24.87
C GLY A 14 7.38 -21.18 24.31
N PHE A 15 6.93 -20.04 23.79
CA PHE A 15 7.82 -18.98 23.28
C PHE A 15 7.28 -17.56 23.50
N PHE A 16 8.18 -16.60 23.61
CA PHE A 16 7.83 -15.19 23.69
C PHE A 16 7.70 -14.52 22.32
N TYR A 17 6.76 -13.59 22.22
CA TYR A 17 6.62 -12.66 21.11
C TYR A 17 6.30 -11.26 21.64
N VAL A 18 6.41 -10.22 20.80
CA VAL A 18 6.18 -8.84 21.22
C VAL A 18 4.94 -8.27 20.54
N ALA A 19 4.00 -7.78 21.34
CA ALA A 19 2.89 -6.95 20.90
C ALA A 19 3.30 -5.47 20.88
N ILE A 20 3.08 -4.82 19.75
CA ILE A 20 3.40 -3.41 19.48
C ILE A 20 2.07 -2.66 19.34
N PRO A 21 1.61 -1.94 20.38
CA PRO A 21 0.42 -1.13 20.27
C PRO A 21 0.62 0.06 19.32
N PRO A 22 -0.45 0.63 18.77
CA PRO A 22 -0.37 1.82 17.92
C PRO A 22 -0.06 3.10 18.70
N SER A 23 -0.57 3.24 19.93
CA SER A 23 -0.35 4.42 20.77
C SER A 23 1.03 4.40 21.45
N THR A 24 1.75 5.51 21.41
CA THR A 24 3.02 5.68 22.14
C THR A 24 2.85 5.66 23.65
N ASP A 25 1.66 5.98 24.15
CA ASP A 25 1.34 5.97 25.59
C ASP A 25 1.14 4.55 26.13
N GLU A 26 0.89 3.59 25.24
CA GLU A 26 0.79 2.18 25.59
C GLU A 26 2.16 1.51 25.45
N GLU A 27 2.65 0.89 26.52
CA GLU A 27 3.91 0.15 26.50
C GLU A 27 3.82 -1.09 25.59
N MET A 28 4.91 -1.37 24.86
CA MET A 28 5.07 -2.65 24.17
C MET A 28 5.10 -3.78 25.20
N ARG A 29 4.46 -4.91 24.90
CA ARG A 29 4.34 -6.03 25.84
C ARG A 29 4.94 -7.28 25.25
N GLN A 30 5.73 -7.97 26.07
CA GLN A 30 6.16 -9.33 25.79
C GLN A 30 5.03 -10.28 26.18
N VAL A 31 4.61 -11.15 25.28
CA VAL A 31 3.52 -12.11 25.47
C VAL A 31 4.09 -13.52 25.37
N LEU A 32 3.76 -14.37 26.35
CA LEU A 32 4.12 -15.79 26.34
C LEU A 32 3.03 -16.57 25.60
N PHE A 33 3.41 -17.32 24.58
CA PHE A 33 2.55 -18.33 23.98
C PHE A 33 2.82 -19.69 24.66
N PRO A 34 1.91 -20.23 25.48
CA PRO A 34 2.20 -21.32 26.42
C PRO A 34 2.18 -22.73 25.82
N THR A 35 2.03 -22.87 24.50
CA THR A 35 1.87 -24.20 23.88
C THR A 35 3.24 -24.77 23.47
N PRO A 36 3.55 -26.03 23.83
CA PRO A 36 4.78 -26.69 23.40
C PRO A 36 4.78 -26.90 21.89
N ILE A 37 5.85 -26.47 21.22
CA ILE A 37 5.90 -26.31 19.76
C ILE A 37 5.73 -27.65 19.03
N THR A 38 4.51 -27.96 18.61
CA THR A 38 4.21 -29.09 17.71
C THR A 38 4.04 -28.64 16.25
N LYS A 39 4.07 -29.58 15.30
CA LYS A 39 3.86 -29.32 13.87
C LYS A 39 2.50 -28.66 13.54
N ASN A 40 1.52 -28.66 14.45
CA ASN A 40 0.21 -28.04 14.27
C ASN A 40 0.06 -26.67 14.97
N ASP A 41 1.13 -26.14 15.57
CA ASP A 41 1.02 -25.01 16.51
C ASP A 41 0.81 -23.64 15.87
N ASP A 42 1.21 -23.47 14.61
CA ASP A 42 1.01 -22.20 13.91
C ASP A 42 -0.47 -21.79 13.89
N LEU A 43 -1.38 -22.76 13.87
CA LEU A 43 -2.81 -22.51 13.94
C LEU A 43 -3.26 -22.00 15.30
N SER A 44 -2.80 -22.64 16.37
CA SER A 44 -3.10 -22.20 17.73
C SER A 44 -2.52 -20.82 18.02
N PHE A 45 -1.34 -20.54 17.48
CA PHE A 45 -0.69 -19.24 17.59
C PHE A 45 -1.45 -18.16 16.81
N VAL A 46 -1.81 -18.41 15.55
CA VAL A 46 -2.63 -17.48 14.75
C VAL A 46 -3.98 -17.20 15.42
N ARG A 47 -4.59 -18.21 16.05
CA ARG A 47 -5.83 -18.01 16.83
C ARG A 47 -5.60 -17.09 18.03
N ALA A 48 -4.52 -17.28 18.79
CA ALA A 48 -4.16 -16.40 19.90
C ALA A 48 -3.94 -14.95 19.44
N LEU A 49 -3.20 -14.74 18.35
CA LEU A 49 -3.00 -13.40 17.79
C LEU A 49 -4.32 -12.71 17.42
N ARG A 50 -5.30 -13.45 16.91
CA ARG A 50 -6.60 -12.86 16.53
C ARG A 50 -7.46 -12.51 17.75
N ALA A 51 -7.41 -13.33 18.80
CA ALA A 51 -8.05 -12.98 20.07
C ALA A 51 -7.48 -11.65 20.58
N ASP A 52 -6.16 -11.47 20.52
CA ASP A 52 -5.49 -10.23 20.94
C ASP A 52 -5.80 -9.03 20.03
N LEU A 53 -6.10 -9.26 18.74
CA LEU A 53 -6.59 -8.23 17.82
C LEU A 53 -8.06 -7.85 18.03
N GLY A 54 -8.76 -8.48 18.97
CA GLY A 54 -10.21 -8.33 19.13
C GLY A 54 -11.00 -8.89 17.93
N GLN A 55 -10.38 -9.76 17.14
CA GLN A 55 -11.02 -10.46 16.01
C GLN A 55 -11.46 -11.87 16.43
N GLU A 56 -12.16 -11.99 17.56
CA GLU A 56 -12.80 -13.27 17.88
C GLU A 56 -13.78 -13.60 16.77
N ALA A 57 -13.47 -14.63 15.98
CA ALA A 57 -14.49 -15.25 15.15
C ALA A 57 -15.56 -15.75 16.11
N PRO A 58 -16.85 -15.40 15.93
CA PRO A 58 -17.88 -15.94 16.80
C PRO A 58 -17.74 -17.46 16.79
N HIS A 59 -17.52 -18.05 17.97
CA HIS A 59 -17.56 -19.50 18.17
C HIS A 59 -18.99 -19.98 17.88
N THR A 60 -19.37 -20.02 16.60
CA THR A 60 -20.58 -20.70 16.19
C THR A 60 -20.25 -22.18 16.29
N ASP A 61 -20.80 -22.78 17.35
CA ASP A 61 -20.82 -24.20 17.63
C ASP A 61 -20.87 -25.01 16.32
N THR A 62 -19.91 -25.90 16.11
CA THR A 62 -19.70 -26.61 14.83
C THR A 62 -20.93 -27.41 14.40
N ALA A 63 -21.86 -27.69 15.33
CA ALA A 63 -23.16 -28.31 15.10
C ALA A 63 -24.19 -27.40 14.37
N ALA A 64 -24.05 -26.07 14.41
CA ALA A 64 -25.00 -25.14 13.78
C ALA A 64 -24.69 -24.80 12.30
N ARG A 65 -23.62 -25.38 11.73
CA ARG A 65 -23.10 -25.04 10.37
C ARG A 65 -23.97 -25.49 9.19
N GLY A 66 -25.10 -26.15 9.42
CA GLY A 66 -26.11 -26.36 8.37
C GLY A 66 -26.61 -25.05 7.74
N GLY A 67 -26.67 -23.95 8.51
CA GLY A 67 -27.20 -22.66 8.05
C GLY A 67 -26.23 -21.78 7.26
N PHE A 68 -24.92 -21.80 7.57
CA PHE A 68 -23.93 -20.92 6.91
C PHE A 68 -23.81 -21.20 5.41
N PHE A 69 -23.92 -22.47 5.02
CA PHE A 69 -23.92 -22.85 3.60
C PHE A 69 -25.22 -22.47 2.88
N GLU A 70 -26.37 -22.45 3.56
CA GLU A 70 -27.61 -21.94 2.96
C GLU A 70 -27.56 -20.43 2.76
N GLU A 71 -26.87 -19.69 3.63
CA GLU A 71 -26.71 -18.25 3.54
C GLU A 71 -25.72 -17.85 2.42
N LEU A 72 -24.57 -18.50 2.34
CA LEU A 72 -23.55 -18.21 1.32
C LEU A 72 -24.00 -18.56 -0.11
N PHE A 73 -24.92 -19.51 -0.24
CA PHE A 73 -25.47 -19.96 -1.53
C PHE A 73 -26.91 -19.53 -1.78
N GLY A 74 -27.47 -18.69 -0.90
CA GLY A 74 -28.86 -18.22 -0.91
C GLY A 74 -29.88 -19.32 -0.63
N LYS A 75 -30.81 -19.07 0.30
CA LYS A 75 -32.08 -19.80 0.32
C LYS A 75 -32.76 -19.57 -1.02
N GLN A 76 -33.13 -20.65 -1.72
CA GLN A 76 -33.98 -20.55 -2.90
C GLN A 76 -35.24 -19.77 -2.49
N GLY A 77 -35.32 -18.51 -2.89
CA GLY A 77 -36.62 -17.86 -3.01
C GLY A 77 -37.38 -18.64 -4.07
N ASP A 78 -38.63 -18.99 -3.78
CA ASP A 78 -39.57 -19.53 -4.77
C ASP A 78 -39.47 -18.67 -6.04
N GLY A 79 -38.95 -19.28 -7.10
CA GLY A 79 -38.44 -18.57 -8.27
C GLY A 79 -39.54 -17.79 -9.01
N PRO A 80 -39.17 -16.76 -9.78
CA PRO A 80 -40.11 -16.04 -10.64
C PRO A 80 -40.77 -17.02 -11.62
N GLN A 81 -42.09 -16.91 -11.75
CA GLN A 81 -42.90 -17.67 -12.69
C GLN A 81 -42.30 -17.62 -14.09
N ALA A 82 -42.10 -18.81 -14.67
CA ALA A 82 -41.48 -19.05 -15.96
C ALA A 82 -42.09 -18.17 -17.07
N LEU A 83 -41.31 -17.20 -17.55
CA LEU A 83 -41.52 -16.63 -18.87
C LEU A 83 -40.79 -17.52 -19.88
N ALA A 84 -41.56 -18.18 -20.73
CA ALA A 84 -41.07 -19.12 -21.74
C ALA A 84 -40.29 -18.38 -22.84
N GLY A 85 -38.97 -18.51 -22.86
CA GLY A 85 -38.18 -18.08 -24.02
C GLY A 85 -36.68 -18.00 -23.79
N GLY A 86 -35.97 -19.13 -23.93
CA GLY A 86 -34.51 -19.13 -24.08
C GLY A 86 -33.82 -20.45 -23.70
N GLU A 87 -33.63 -21.36 -24.65
CA GLU A 87 -32.74 -22.52 -24.50
C GLU A 87 -31.32 -22.22 -23.95
N PRO A 88 -30.65 -21.07 -24.22
CA PRO A 88 -29.33 -20.80 -23.66
C PRO A 88 -29.31 -20.65 -22.13
N GLU A 89 -30.43 -20.25 -21.52
CA GLU A 89 -30.51 -20.03 -20.07
C GLU A 89 -30.59 -21.35 -19.28
N ALA A 90 -31.22 -22.36 -19.88
CA ALA A 90 -31.30 -23.70 -19.30
C ALA A 90 -29.94 -24.41 -19.28
N VAL A 91 -29.11 -24.19 -20.30
CA VAL A 91 -27.74 -24.75 -20.36
C VAL A 91 -26.85 -24.09 -19.31
N ALA A 92 -26.88 -22.76 -19.20
CA ALA A 92 -26.13 -22.02 -18.18
C ALA A 92 -26.53 -22.42 -16.75
N ALA A 93 -27.83 -22.60 -16.49
CA ALA A 93 -28.32 -23.05 -15.19
C ALA A 93 -27.85 -24.47 -14.83
N LYS A 94 -27.73 -25.36 -15.82
CA LYS A 94 -27.23 -26.72 -15.61
C LYS A 94 -25.73 -26.75 -15.32
N GLU A 95 -24.94 -25.94 -16.04
CA GLU A 95 -23.51 -25.80 -15.76
C GLU A 95 -23.25 -25.18 -14.39
N PHE A 96 -24.01 -24.16 -14.02
CA PHE A 96 -23.90 -23.52 -12.70
C PHE A 96 -24.20 -24.49 -11.55
N ARG A 97 -25.24 -25.35 -11.68
CA ARG A 97 -25.53 -26.40 -10.69
C ARG A 97 -24.40 -27.40 -10.58
N LYS A 98 -23.85 -27.85 -11.71
CA LYS A 98 -22.75 -28.81 -11.74
C LYS A 98 -21.49 -28.26 -11.05
N GLU A 99 -21.17 -26.99 -11.27
CA GLU A 99 -20.03 -26.35 -10.61
C GLU A 99 -20.28 -26.14 -9.11
N LYS A 100 -21.49 -25.75 -8.72
CA LYS A 100 -21.90 -25.65 -7.30
C LYS A 100 -21.77 -26.99 -6.56
N ASP A 101 -22.21 -28.08 -7.17
CA ASP A 101 -22.10 -29.42 -6.59
C ASP A 101 -20.63 -29.87 -6.50
N ARG A 102 -19.80 -29.54 -7.50
CA ARG A 102 -18.36 -29.79 -7.46
C ARG A 102 -17.65 -29.03 -6.33
N VAL A 103 -18.00 -27.76 -6.12
CA VAL A 103 -17.49 -26.95 -5.01
C VAL A 103 -17.94 -27.52 -3.66
N LYS A 104 -19.20 -27.95 -3.53
CA LYS A 104 -19.70 -28.63 -2.32
C LYS A 104 -18.95 -29.92 -2.02
N ASP A 105 -18.75 -30.78 -3.01
CA ASP A 105 -18.00 -32.03 -2.87
C ASP A 105 -16.53 -31.80 -2.51
N THR A 106 -15.94 -30.71 -3.02
CA THR A 106 -14.56 -30.33 -2.71
C THR A 106 -14.47 -29.80 -1.28
N LEU A 107 -15.41 -28.95 -0.86
CA LEU A 107 -15.49 -28.46 0.52
C LEU A 107 -15.80 -29.55 1.54
N ALA A 108 -16.63 -30.54 1.19
CA ALA A 108 -16.92 -31.67 2.07
C ALA A 108 -15.68 -32.56 2.32
N LYS A 109 -14.70 -32.52 1.41
CA LYS A 109 -13.40 -33.22 1.54
C LYS A 109 -12.36 -32.39 2.31
N VAL A 110 -12.56 -31.07 2.42
CA VAL A 110 -11.72 -30.21 3.25
C VAL A 110 -12.15 -30.45 4.69
N GLU A 111 -11.25 -30.98 5.52
CA GLU A 111 -11.51 -31.19 6.95
C GLU A 111 -11.98 -29.87 7.57
N SER A 112 -12.96 -29.92 8.47
CA SER A 112 -13.57 -28.71 9.06
C SER A 112 -12.55 -27.76 9.70
N HIS A 113 -11.41 -28.31 10.13
CA HIS A 113 -10.26 -27.58 10.64
C HIS A 113 -9.50 -26.80 9.56
N GLN A 114 -9.35 -27.33 8.34
CA GLN A 114 -8.70 -26.67 7.21
C GLN A 114 -9.55 -25.52 6.63
N LEU A 115 -10.87 -25.65 6.65
CA LEU A 115 -11.77 -24.55 6.25
C LEU A 115 -11.75 -23.42 7.28
N GLU A 116 -11.71 -23.78 8.57
CA GLU A 116 -11.51 -22.81 9.65
C GLU A 116 -10.15 -22.12 9.54
N LEU A 117 -9.07 -22.84 9.19
CA LEU A 117 -7.77 -22.29 8.85
C LEU A 117 -7.87 -21.25 7.73
N LEU A 118 -8.50 -21.59 6.59
CA LEU A 118 -8.66 -20.70 5.44
C LEU A 118 -9.46 -19.44 5.77
N LEU A 119 -10.53 -19.58 6.55
CA LEU A 119 -11.34 -18.45 7.00
C LEU A 119 -10.63 -17.63 8.08
N SER A 120 -9.79 -18.28 8.89
CA SER A 120 -9.04 -17.61 9.96
C SER A 120 -7.88 -16.77 9.45
N MET A 121 -7.26 -17.18 8.33
CA MET A 121 -6.18 -16.45 7.70
C MET A 121 -6.63 -15.18 6.96
N ARG A 122 -7.92 -14.97 6.69
CA ARG A 122 -8.38 -13.86 5.84
C ARG A 122 -8.15 -12.46 6.42
N ASN A 123 -7.99 -12.35 7.74
CA ASN A 123 -7.92 -11.04 8.42
C ASN A 123 -6.60 -10.81 9.16
N LEU A 124 -5.61 -11.70 8.97
CA LEU A 124 -4.28 -11.56 9.53
C LEU A 124 -3.29 -11.54 8.37
N GLU A 125 -2.70 -10.39 8.13
CA GLU A 125 -1.64 -10.22 7.13
C GLU A 125 -0.27 -10.43 7.81
N VAL A 126 0.63 -11.10 7.09
CA VAL A 126 1.97 -11.43 7.56
C VAL A 126 2.99 -10.79 6.64
N ILE A 127 3.88 -10.00 7.23
CA ILE A 127 5.03 -9.42 6.55
C ILE A 127 6.25 -10.23 6.98
N THR A 128 6.69 -11.13 6.09
CA THR A 128 7.94 -11.88 6.28
C THR A 128 9.12 -10.96 6.00
N MET A 129 9.82 -10.54 7.04
CA MET A 129 10.98 -9.66 6.91
C MET A 129 12.25 -10.43 6.56
N GLN A 130 12.41 -11.61 7.16
CA GLN A 130 13.53 -12.51 6.94
C GLN A 130 13.03 -13.95 6.96
N LYS A 131 13.54 -14.80 6.06
CA LYS A 131 13.25 -16.23 6.09
C LYS A 131 14.31 -16.93 6.94
N ALA A 132 13.87 -17.87 7.78
CA ALA A 132 14.80 -18.73 8.50
C ALA A 132 15.59 -19.57 7.49
N CYS A 133 16.88 -19.76 7.74
CA CYS A 133 17.76 -20.56 6.90
C CYS A 133 18.76 -21.32 7.78
N PHE A 134 18.64 -22.65 7.77
CA PHE A 134 19.48 -23.55 8.55
C PHE A 134 20.97 -23.43 8.20
N GLU A 135 21.27 -23.37 6.89
CA GLU A 135 22.66 -23.36 6.41
C GLU A 135 23.45 -22.13 6.89
N THR A 136 22.78 -20.98 6.97
CA THR A 136 23.39 -19.71 7.39
C THR A 136 23.20 -19.43 8.88
N GLY A 137 22.32 -20.17 9.56
CA GLY A 137 21.89 -19.88 10.92
C GLY A 137 21.03 -18.62 11.05
N ILE A 138 20.57 -18.07 9.92
CA ILE A 138 19.73 -16.87 9.91
C ILE A 138 18.36 -17.24 10.48
N LYS A 139 17.89 -16.43 11.42
CA LYS A 139 16.56 -16.58 12.02
C LYS A 139 15.52 -15.84 11.17
N GLY A 140 14.35 -16.42 11.04
CA GLY A 140 13.22 -15.79 10.37
C GLY A 140 12.58 -14.73 11.26
N MET A 141 12.12 -13.65 10.63
CA MET A 141 11.44 -12.53 11.29
C MET A 141 10.11 -12.28 10.57
N ALA A 142 9.03 -12.23 11.33
CA ALA A 142 7.69 -11.97 10.78
C ALA A 142 6.91 -10.98 11.65
N LEU A 143 6.25 -10.04 10.98
CA LEU A 143 5.32 -9.09 11.57
C LEU A 143 3.89 -9.46 11.17
N TYR A 144 3.01 -9.58 12.17
CA TYR A 144 1.58 -9.87 12.00
C TYR A 144 0.76 -8.62 12.27
N HIS A 145 -0.23 -8.33 11.43
CA HIS A 145 -1.16 -7.22 11.62
C HIS A 145 -2.56 -7.56 11.08
N GLY A 146 -3.58 -6.80 11.48
CA GLY A 146 -4.98 -7.08 11.13
C GLY A 146 -5.39 -6.87 9.66
N GLY A 147 -4.44 -6.56 8.76
CA GLY A 147 -4.73 -6.27 7.35
C GLY A 147 -5.89 -5.29 7.14
N LYS A 148 -6.77 -5.60 6.19
CA LYS A 148 -7.97 -4.80 5.89
C LYS A 148 -8.93 -4.59 7.07
N SER A 149 -8.97 -5.51 8.02
CA SER A 149 -9.88 -5.37 9.16
C SER A 149 -9.45 -4.27 10.15
N ALA A 150 -8.21 -3.79 10.03
CA ALA A 150 -7.65 -2.73 10.85
C ALA A 150 -7.78 -1.33 10.22
N GLU A 151 -8.52 -1.16 9.11
CA GLU A 151 -8.64 0.12 8.40
C GLU A 151 -9.16 1.26 9.31
N ASN A 152 -10.06 0.93 10.24
CA ASN A 152 -10.61 1.87 11.24
C ASN A 152 -9.78 1.99 12.52
N GLN A 153 -8.67 1.25 12.64
CA GLN A 153 -7.79 1.30 13.82
C GLN A 153 -6.76 2.42 13.67
N PRO A 154 -6.22 2.95 14.78
CA PRO A 154 -5.16 3.97 14.73
C PRO A 154 -3.91 3.44 14.04
N ARG A 155 -3.19 4.33 13.36
CA ARG A 155 -1.91 4.03 12.70
C ARG A 155 -0.87 3.62 13.73
N ASN A 156 -0.05 2.62 13.39
CA ASN A 156 0.97 2.07 14.27
C ASN A 156 2.37 2.54 13.82
N ASP A 157 2.72 3.78 14.17
CA ASP A 157 3.98 4.39 13.73
C ASP A 157 5.20 3.59 14.20
N ARG A 158 5.16 2.99 15.40
CA ARG A 158 6.26 2.15 15.93
C ARG A 158 6.56 0.94 15.05
N ALA A 159 5.52 0.20 14.66
CA ALA A 159 5.68 -0.96 13.78
C ALA A 159 6.15 -0.55 12.37
N ILE A 160 5.66 0.59 11.87
CA ILE A 160 6.07 1.16 10.58
C ILE A 160 7.55 1.53 10.61
N GLU A 161 8.03 2.18 11.67
CA GLU A 161 9.44 2.56 11.83
C GLU A 161 10.37 1.35 11.89
N ILE A 162 9.98 0.27 12.57
CA ILE A 162 10.77 -0.97 12.60
C ILE A 162 10.88 -1.57 11.20
N LEU A 163 9.78 -1.65 10.44
CA LEU A 163 9.82 -2.13 9.05
C LEU A 163 10.68 -1.24 8.16
N PHE A 164 10.54 0.08 8.29
CA PHE A 164 11.30 1.04 7.52
C PHE A 164 12.80 0.93 7.84
N ALA A 165 13.17 0.79 9.12
CA ALA A 165 14.54 0.57 9.55
C ALA A 165 15.13 -0.73 8.99
N ALA A 166 14.31 -1.77 8.81
CA ALA A 166 14.68 -3.03 8.16
C ALA A 166 14.75 -2.94 6.61
N GLY A 167 14.53 -1.77 6.01
CA GLY A 167 14.61 -1.56 4.56
C GLY A 167 13.38 -2.02 3.78
N PHE A 168 12.20 -2.03 4.41
CA PHE A 168 10.91 -2.21 3.73
C PHE A 168 10.33 -0.85 3.33
N PRO A 169 9.58 -0.79 2.20
CA PRO A 169 8.86 0.43 1.85
C PRO A 169 7.81 0.76 2.92
N PRO A 170 7.43 2.04 3.09
CA PRO A 170 6.41 2.44 4.04
C PRO A 170 5.09 1.68 3.80
N LYS A 171 4.60 0.99 4.83
CA LYS A 171 3.29 0.34 4.83
C LYS A 171 2.37 1.05 5.81
N ASP A 172 1.10 1.23 5.45
CA ASP A 172 0.11 1.78 6.38
C ASP A 172 -0.36 0.69 7.35
N LEU A 173 0.44 0.43 8.38
CA LEU A 173 0.08 -0.50 9.44
C LEU A 173 -0.84 0.21 10.44
N ARG A 174 -1.95 -0.45 10.77
CA ARG A 174 -2.95 0.02 11.72
C ARG A 174 -3.24 -1.04 12.76
N GLY A 175 -3.61 -0.59 13.96
CA GLY A 175 -3.89 -1.48 15.07
C GLY A 175 -2.66 -2.03 15.77
N ILE A 176 -2.88 -3.02 16.62
CA ILE A 176 -1.79 -3.75 17.29
C ILE A 176 -1.07 -4.61 16.25
N CYS A 177 0.25 -4.62 16.28
CA CYS A 177 1.10 -5.47 15.47
C CYS A 177 1.85 -6.45 16.37
N PHE A 178 2.22 -7.63 15.85
CA PHE A 178 2.99 -8.62 16.62
C PHE A 178 4.25 -9.02 15.89
N LEU A 179 5.39 -8.99 16.58
CA LEU A 179 6.67 -9.45 16.06
C LEU A 179 7.02 -10.82 16.63
N THR A 180 7.49 -11.70 15.75
CA THR A 180 7.86 -13.07 16.09
C THR A 180 9.16 -13.47 15.41
N ARG A 181 9.82 -14.47 16.00
CA ARG A 181 11.05 -15.06 15.47
C ARG A 181 10.85 -16.54 15.20
N THR A 182 11.40 -17.01 14.09
CA THR A 182 11.48 -18.44 13.75
C THR A 182 12.92 -18.87 13.53
N GLU A 183 13.21 -20.12 13.81
CA GLU A 183 14.49 -20.76 13.57
C GLU A 183 14.24 -22.05 12.81
N GLU A 184 15.14 -22.36 11.88
CA GLU A 184 15.13 -23.62 11.16
C GLU A 184 16.14 -24.56 11.82
N PHE A 185 15.73 -25.81 12.05
CA PHE A 185 16.60 -26.83 12.64
C PHE A 185 16.42 -28.18 11.93
N MET A 186 17.44 -29.02 12.01
CA MET A 186 17.40 -30.39 11.51
C MET A 186 17.42 -31.39 12.67
N GLU A 187 16.40 -32.24 12.78
CA GLU A 187 16.41 -33.38 13.69
C GLU A 187 17.41 -34.43 13.19
N ARG A 188 18.06 -35.18 14.11
CA ARG A 188 19.12 -36.14 13.76
C ARG A 188 18.70 -37.19 12.73
N ASP A 189 17.41 -37.54 12.68
CA ASP A 189 16.87 -38.58 11.82
C ASP A 189 15.97 -38.04 10.69
N ASN A 190 15.80 -36.72 10.58
CA ASN A 190 14.95 -36.10 9.57
C ASN A 190 15.77 -35.20 8.64
N LEU A 191 15.80 -35.56 7.36
CA LEU A 191 16.51 -34.78 6.32
C LEU A 191 15.76 -33.52 5.89
N ALA A 192 14.49 -33.38 6.29
CA ALA A 192 13.71 -32.18 6.01
C ALA A 192 13.86 -31.18 7.18
N PRO A 193 14.24 -29.92 6.90
CA PRO A 193 14.29 -28.91 7.95
C PRO A 193 12.90 -28.67 8.54
N ILE A 194 12.86 -28.43 9.84
CA ILE A 194 11.65 -28.09 10.59
C ILE A 194 11.80 -26.64 11.06
N TRP A 195 10.70 -25.88 11.02
CA TRP A 195 10.64 -24.53 11.55
C TRP A 195 10.07 -24.55 12.95
N GLN A 196 10.71 -23.80 13.84
CA GLN A 196 10.28 -23.62 15.22
C GLN A 196 10.25 -22.14 15.56
N ARG A 197 9.22 -21.70 16.29
CA ARG A 197 9.20 -20.36 16.86
C ARG A 197 10.13 -20.32 18.05
N VAL A 198 10.89 -19.25 18.16
CA VAL A 198 11.82 -19.03 19.28
C VAL A 198 11.49 -17.69 19.91
N ASP A 199 11.92 -17.52 21.16
CA ASP A 199 11.67 -16.29 21.91
C ASP A 199 12.05 -15.06 21.10
N PHE A 200 11.16 -14.08 21.05
CA PHE A 200 11.38 -12.72 20.60
C PHE A 200 11.02 -11.81 21.77
N VAL A 201 12.03 -11.18 22.37
CA VAL A 201 11.87 -10.41 23.62
C VAL A 201 11.82 -8.92 23.31
N LEU A 202 11.39 -8.11 24.28
CA LEU A 202 11.32 -6.65 24.11
C LEU A 202 12.65 -6.01 23.69
N GLY A 203 13.77 -6.56 24.15
CA GLY A 203 15.11 -6.10 23.76
C GLY A 203 15.44 -6.28 22.27
N ASP A 204 14.77 -7.21 21.58
CA ASP A 204 14.90 -7.40 20.13
C ASP A 204 14.02 -6.43 19.32
N CYS A 205 13.03 -5.81 19.96
CA CYS A 205 12.04 -4.94 19.32
C CYS A 205 12.54 -3.49 19.24
N CYS A 206 13.67 -3.29 18.55
CA CYS A 206 14.34 -1.99 18.40
C CYS A 206 14.85 -1.81 16.97
N THR A 207 14.82 -0.58 16.44
CA THR A 207 15.37 -0.23 15.12
C THR A 207 16.88 -0.44 15.03
N ASP A 208 17.58 -0.45 16.16
CA ASP A 208 19.02 -0.72 16.24
C ASP A 208 19.38 -2.19 16.49
N ALA A 209 18.37 -3.07 16.60
CA ALA A 209 18.60 -4.48 16.85
C ALA A 209 19.45 -5.10 15.71
N PRO A 210 20.37 -6.05 16.02
CA PRO A 210 21.25 -6.64 15.01
C PRO A 210 20.52 -7.21 13.80
N TRP A 211 19.39 -7.90 14.02
CA TRP A 211 18.59 -8.49 12.95
C TRP A 211 18.03 -7.43 11.99
N VAL A 212 17.69 -6.22 12.46
CA VAL A 212 17.18 -5.13 11.61
C VAL A 212 18.26 -4.69 10.62
N LYS A 213 19.50 -4.55 11.11
CA LYS A 213 20.67 -4.18 10.29
C LYS A 213 20.98 -5.27 9.27
N GLU A 214 21.01 -6.53 9.70
CA GLU A 214 21.24 -7.69 8.84
C GLU A 214 20.20 -7.79 7.72
N VAL A 215 18.90 -7.65 8.04
CA VAL A 215 17.81 -7.67 7.06
C VAL A 215 17.94 -6.52 6.07
N ARG A 216 18.26 -5.32 6.55
CA ARG A 216 18.46 -4.15 5.68
C ARG A 216 19.63 -4.36 4.72
N GLU A 217 20.77 -4.79 5.23
CA GLU A 217 21.98 -5.05 4.44
C GLU A 217 21.74 -6.13 3.38
N GLU A 218 21.02 -7.21 3.73
CA GLU A 218 20.64 -8.27 2.80
C GLU A 218 19.73 -7.75 1.68
N ARG A 219 18.73 -6.94 2.01
CA ARG A 219 17.79 -6.34 1.04
C ARG A 219 18.47 -5.33 0.12
N GLU A 220 19.42 -4.56 0.65
CA GLU A 220 20.25 -3.62 -0.13
C GLU A 220 21.19 -4.39 -1.07
N LYS A 221 21.84 -5.45 -0.57
CA LYS A 221 22.75 -6.30 -1.38
C LYS A 221 22.04 -7.04 -2.51
N THR A 222 20.80 -7.48 -2.28
CA THR A 222 19.99 -8.22 -3.28
C THR A 222 19.22 -7.31 -4.24
N GLY A 223 19.31 -5.99 -4.07
CA GLY A 223 18.49 -5.01 -4.80
C GLY A 223 16.99 -5.21 -4.60
N GLN A 224 16.58 -5.92 -3.56
CA GLN A 224 15.17 -6.14 -3.25
C GLN A 224 14.53 -4.84 -2.74
N LYS A 225 15.30 -4.05 -1.97
CA LYS A 225 14.85 -2.74 -1.48
C LYS A 225 14.44 -1.81 -2.62
N GLU A 226 15.32 -1.60 -3.60
CA GLU A 226 15.07 -0.73 -4.75
C GLU A 226 13.87 -1.20 -5.59
N ARG A 227 13.73 -2.52 -5.79
CA ARG A 227 12.58 -3.11 -6.49
C ARG A 227 11.26 -2.86 -5.76
N ASP A 228 11.22 -3.17 -4.47
CA ASP A 228 10.02 -2.98 -3.65
C ASP A 228 9.66 -1.49 -3.51
N GLU A 229 10.65 -0.60 -3.41
CA GLU A 229 10.44 0.87 -3.41
C GLU A 229 9.90 1.36 -4.76
N THR A 230 10.42 0.85 -5.87
CA THR A 230 9.94 1.20 -7.22
C THR A 230 8.50 0.72 -7.43
N GLU A 231 8.19 -0.50 -7.01
CA GLU A 231 6.84 -1.06 -7.06
C GLU A 231 5.89 -0.27 -6.16
N TRP A 232 6.32 0.05 -4.93
CA TRP A 232 5.56 0.88 -4.01
C TRP A 232 5.28 2.27 -4.58
N LEU A 233 6.29 2.97 -5.08
CA LEU A 233 6.14 4.28 -5.75
C LEU A 233 5.19 4.20 -6.95
N SER A 234 5.23 3.10 -7.71
CA SER A 234 4.34 2.87 -8.84
C SER A 234 2.91 2.55 -8.40
N SER A 235 2.75 1.92 -7.22
CA SER A 235 1.45 1.57 -6.62
C SER A 235 0.78 2.74 -5.92
N MET A 236 1.56 3.75 -5.50
CA MET A 236 1.03 5.03 -5.09
C MET A 236 0.40 5.65 -6.33
N GLN A 237 -0.90 5.37 -6.52
CA GLN A 237 -1.80 6.27 -7.20
C GLN A 237 -1.84 7.54 -6.36
N VAL A 238 -0.76 8.32 -6.42
CA VAL A 238 -0.92 9.75 -6.30
C VAL A 238 -1.93 10.03 -7.40
N ASP A 239 -3.12 10.52 -7.04
CA ASP A 239 -3.92 11.31 -7.95
C ASP A 239 -3.01 12.47 -8.35
N VAL A 240 -2.06 12.22 -9.26
CA VAL A 240 -1.28 13.23 -9.92
C VAL A 240 -2.38 14.05 -10.56
N PRO A 241 -2.67 15.26 -10.04
CA PRO A 241 -3.82 16.02 -10.49
C PRO A 241 -3.68 16.07 -11.98
N THR A 242 -4.64 15.45 -12.69
CA THR A 242 -4.45 15.09 -14.09
C THR A 242 -3.98 16.34 -14.81
N LEU A 243 -2.69 16.39 -15.14
CA LEU A 243 -2.07 17.65 -15.49
C LEU A 243 -2.83 18.20 -16.68
N ALA A 244 -3.12 19.49 -16.63
CA ALA A 244 -4.09 20.07 -17.54
C ALA A 244 -3.69 19.75 -18.99
N CYS A 245 -4.65 19.24 -19.75
CA CYS A 245 -4.48 18.94 -21.15
C CYS A 245 -5.70 19.45 -21.91
N GLY A 246 -5.52 19.72 -23.20
CA GLY A 246 -6.61 20.20 -24.04
C GLY A 246 -6.29 20.04 -25.52
N THR A 247 -7.34 19.84 -26.31
CA THR A 247 -7.22 19.65 -27.76
C THR A 247 -8.24 20.51 -28.47
N ASN A 248 -7.85 21.06 -29.63
CA ASN A 248 -8.75 21.66 -30.60
C ASN A 248 -8.28 21.34 -32.03
N ASP A 249 -9.00 21.84 -33.03
CA ASP A 249 -8.75 21.58 -34.46
C ASP A 249 -7.35 22.02 -34.96
N LYS A 250 -6.62 22.84 -34.19
CA LYS A 250 -5.34 23.44 -34.59
C LYS A 250 -4.15 22.83 -33.83
N TYR A 251 -4.34 22.41 -32.58
CA TYR A 251 -3.29 21.85 -31.75
C TYR A 251 -3.86 21.04 -30.58
N ALA A 252 -3.04 20.12 -30.09
CA ALA A 252 -3.18 19.51 -28.78
C ALA A 252 -2.10 20.08 -27.85
N TRP A 253 -2.39 20.17 -26.56
CA TRP A 253 -1.39 20.53 -25.55
C TRP A 253 -1.54 19.68 -24.29
N ARG A 254 -0.42 19.45 -23.61
CA ARG A 254 -0.37 18.78 -22.31
C ARG A 254 0.64 19.48 -21.42
N GLN A 255 0.32 19.60 -20.14
CA GLN A 255 1.24 20.05 -19.11
C GLN A 255 1.96 18.83 -18.51
N THR A 256 3.29 18.93 -18.36
CA THR A 256 4.11 18.05 -17.54
C THR A 256 4.53 18.81 -16.28
N ASP A 257 5.26 18.15 -15.37
CA ASP A 257 5.76 18.80 -14.16
C ASP A 257 6.72 19.97 -14.46
N GLU A 258 7.38 19.95 -15.62
CA GLU A 258 8.42 20.91 -15.99
C GLU A 258 8.10 21.75 -17.24
N GLU A 259 7.21 21.28 -18.13
CA GLU A 259 6.99 21.88 -19.46
C GLU A 259 5.52 21.87 -19.88
N VAL A 260 5.16 22.75 -20.83
CA VAL A 260 3.89 22.67 -21.57
C VAL A 260 4.22 22.29 -23.01
N GLU A 261 3.87 21.07 -23.39
CA GLU A 261 4.06 20.59 -24.75
C GLU A 261 2.85 20.97 -25.61
N ILE A 262 3.10 21.59 -26.77
CA ILE A 262 2.06 21.95 -27.74
C ILE A 262 2.36 21.27 -29.07
N GLN A 263 1.49 20.35 -29.47
CA GLN A 263 1.57 19.64 -30.73
C GLN A 263 0.57 20.21 -31.73
N PHE A 264 1.07 20.82 -32.79
CA PHE A 264 0.22 21.38 -33.85
C PHE A 264 -0.27 20.30 -34.81
N VAL A 265 -1.53 20.39 -35.23
CA VAL A 265 -2.08 19.50 -36.26
C VAL A 265 -1.37 19.80 -37.60
N PRO A 266 -0.85 18.81 -38.34
CA PRO A 266 0.01 19.03 -39.51
C PRO A 266 -0.66 19.77 -40.67
N GLY A 267 -1.99 19.75 -40.76
CA GLY A 267 -2.79 20.29 -41.87
C GLY A 267 -2.39 21.72 -42.28
N PRO A 268 -2.48 22.72 -41.38
CA PRO A 268 -2.07 24.11 -41.65
C PRO A 268 -0.58 24.31 -41.94
N PHE A 269 0.27 23.30 -41.76
CA PHE A 269 1.72 23.38 -41.97
C PHE A 269 2.21 22.67 -43.23
N ARG A 270 1.32 22.00 -43.99
CA ARG A 270 1.70 21.42 -45.29
C ARG A 270 2.24 22.52 -46.21
N GLY A 271 3.53 22.43 -46.53
CA GLY A 271 4.25 23.39 -47.38
C GLY A 271 5.04 24.48 -46.64
N ILE A 272 4.89 24.61 -45.32
CA ILE A 272 5.68 25.57 -44.52
C ILE A 272 6.95 24.88 -44.04
N ARG A 273 8.07 25.06 -44.76
CA ARG A 273 9.41 24.69 -44.26
C ARG A 273 9.89 25.73 -43.24
N ALA A 274 9.45 25.65 -41.99
CA ALA A 274 9.92 26.51 -40.91
C ALA A 274 11.10 25.87 -40.17
N THR A 275 12.06 26.69 -39.75
CA THR A 275 13.17 26.33 -38.86
C THR A 275 12.91 26.88 -37.46
N LYS A 276 13.66 26.46 -36.43
CA LYS A 276 13.52 26.97 -35.05
C LYS A 276 13.57 28.50 -34.97
N ARG A 277 14.32 29.17 -35.87
CA ARG A 277 14.44 30.64 -35.94
C ARG A 277 13.18 31.34 -36.45
N ASP A 278 12.32 30.61 -37.16
CA ASP A 278 11.08 31.12 -37.71
C ASP A 278 9.94 31.18 -36.67
N ILE A 279 10.15 30.55 -35.49
CA ILE A 279 9.17 30.43 -34.41
C ILE A 279 9.44 31.47 -33.34
N VAL A 280 8.45 32.31 -33.06
CA VAL A 280 8.46 33.27 -31.94
C VAL A 280 7.39 32.84 -30.96
N VAL A 281 7.81 32.43 -29.76
CA VAL A 281 6.93 32.16 -28.62
C VAL A 281 7.06 33.33 -27.64
N LYS A 282 5.95 33.94 -27.26
CA LYS A 282 5.87 34.90 -26.17
C LYS A 282 4.96 34.32 -25.10
N ILE A 283 5.53 34.12 -23.91
CA ILE A 283 4.79 33.69 -22.73
C ILE A 283 4.39 34.96 -21.98
N GLN A 284 3.10 35.13 -21.73
CA GLN A 284 2.51 36.20 -20.94
C GLN A 284 1.86 35.58 -19.68
N PRO A 285 1.63 36.35 -18.61
CA PRO A 285 1.15 35.82 -17.33
C PRO A 285 -0.15 34.99 -17.40
N ARG A 286 -0.97 35.18 -18.44
CA ARG A 286 -2.22 34.43 -18.64
C ARG A 286 -2.39 33.93 -20.07
N SER A 287 -1.35 33.98 -20.90
CA SER A 287 -1.48 33.62 -22.31
C SER A 287 -0.17 33.20 -22.96
N ILE A 288 -0.26 32.26 -23.89
CA ILE A 288 0.84 31.98 -24.82
C ILE A 288 0.49 32.55 -26.19
N PHE A 289 1.45 33.26 -26.78
CA PHE A 289 1.41 33.72 -28.15
C PHE A 289 2.48 32.99 -28.96
N VAL A 290 2.08 32.34 -30.06
CA VAL A 290 3.00 31.65 -30.96
C VAL A 290 2.82 32.20 -32.37
N ARG A 291 3.93 32.64 -32.97
CA ARG A 291 4.00 33.15 -34.33
C ARG A 291 5.06 32.41 -35.13
N VAL A 292 4.74 31.98 -36.34
CA VAL A 292 5.68 31.34 -37.27
C VAL A 292 5.72 32.12 -38.57
N ARG A 293 6.90 32.62 -38.96
CA ARG A 293 7.10 33.47 -40.16
C ARG A 293 6.10 34.61 -40.31
N GLY A 294 5.82 35.32 -39.21
CA GLY A 294 4.88 36.43 -39.21
C GLY A 294 3.41 36.02 -39.14
N ARG A 295 3.05 34.75 -39.36
CA ARG A 295 1.68 34.23 -39.14
C ARG A 295 1.48 33.88 -37.67
N VAL A 296 0.44 34.44 -37.06
CA VAL A 296 0.06 34.12 -35.68
C VAL A 296 -0.67 32.78 -35.69
N LEU A 297 -0.12 31.79 -34.99
CA LEU A 297 -0.70 30.45 -34.87
C LEU A 297 -1.53 30.32 -33.60
N LEU A 298 -1.02 30.85 -32.49
CA LEU A 298 -1.70 30.94 -31.21
C LEU A 298 -1.76 32.40 -30.79
N LYS A 299 -2.98 32.88 -30.61
CA LYS A 299 -3.25 34.20 -30.05
C LYS A 299 -4.11 33.99 -28.81
N ASP A 300 -3.61 34.47 -27.67
CA ASP A 300 -4.35 34.50 -26.42
C ASP A 300 -4.80 33.11 -25.93
N LEU A 301 -3.94 32.09 -26.06
CA LEU A 301 -4.18 30.79 -25.43
C LEU A 301 -4.18 31.00 -23.91
N LYS A 302 -5.36 31.13 -23.30
CA LYS A 302 -5.51 31.30 -21.86
C LYS A 302 -4.95 30.07 -21.15
N LEU A 303 -3.72 30.18 -20.66
CA LEU A 303 -3.21 29.25 -19.66
C LEU A 303 -4.05 29.48 -18.40
N PHE A 304 -4.50 28.40 -17.77
CA PHE A 304 -5.51 28.41 -16.70
C PHE A 304 -6.90 28.77 -17.23
N ALA A 305 -7.57 27.78 -17.83
CA ALA A 305 -9.01 27.86 -18.09
C ALA A 305 -9.76 28.16 -16.78
N GLU A 306 -10.96 28.72 -16.91
CA GLU A 306 -11.87 29.24 -15.86
C GLU A 306 -12.30 28.23 -14.76
N ALA A 307 -11.61 27.10 -14.62
CA ALA A 307 -11.71 26.22 -13.46
C ALA A 307 -11.52 27.00 -12.15
N SER A 308 -10.67 28.02 -12.11
CA SER A 308 -10.51 28.86 -10.91
C SER A 308 -11.76 29.69 -10.56
N SER A 309 -12.58 30.13 -11.54
CA SER A 309 -13.77 30.96 -11.23
C SER A 309 -14.93 30.12 -10.73
N GLN A 310 -15.13 28.92 -11.27
CA GLN A 310 -16.15 28.00 -10.76
C GLN A 310 -15.75 27.42 -9.41
N LEU A 311 -14.45 27.11 -9.19
CA LEU A 311 -13.94 26.56 -7.94
C LEU A 311 -13.80 27.61 -6.82
N MET A 312 -13.60 28.90 -7.12
CA MET A 312 -13.56 29.96 -6.09
C MET A 312 -14.93 30.32 -5.51
N SER A 313 -16.03 29.90 -6.14
CA SER A 313 -17.39 30.13 -5.60
C SER A 313 -17.84 29.02 -4.63
N SER A 314 -17.14 27.89 -4.61
CA SER A 314 -17.50 26.69 -3.84
C SER A 314 -16.33 26.27 -2.97
N THR A 315 -16.50 26.52 -1.67
CA THR A 315 -15.82 25.87 -0.53
C THR A 315 -14.36 26.25 -0.22
N LYS A 316 -14.22 26.94 0.91
CA LYS A 316 -13.02 27.05 1.76
C LYS A 316 -12.59 25.66 2.25
N SER A 317 -11.93 24.87 1.41
CA SER A 317 -11.38 23.56 1.79
C SER A 317 -9.88 23.72 2.10
N GLU A 318 -9.44 23.23 3.26
CA GLU A 318 -8.01 23.17 3.66
C GLU A 318 -7.15 22.48 2.58
N ALA A 319 -7.70 21.48 1.90
CA ALA A 319 -7.05 20.75 0.81
C ALA A 319 -6.66 21.63 -0.41
N TYR A 320 -7.35 22.75 -0.63
CA TYR A 320 -7.01 23.70 -1.69
C TYR A 320 -5.72 24.48 -1.36
N LYS A 321 -5.53 24.84 -0.08
CA LYS A 321 -4.29 25.49 0.35
C LYS A 321 -3.11 24.54 0.21
N ASP A 322 -3.30 23.26 0.54
CA ASP A 322 -2.25 22.24 0.42
C ASP A 322 -1.84 22.02 -1.04
N THR A 323 -2.80 22.06 -1.97
CA THR A 323 -2.52 21.96 -3.42
C THR A 323 -1.75 23.17 -3.94
N ILE A 324 -2.09 24.39 -3.49
CA ILE A 324 -1.33 25.61 -3.84
C ILE A 324 0.10 25.53 -3.29
N VAL A 325 0.24 25.10 -2.03
CA VAL A 325 1.55 24.96 -1.37
C VAL A 325 2.43 24.00 -2.14
N PHE A 326 1.92 22.81 -2.46
CA PHE A 326 2.67 21.78 -3.17
C PHE A 326 3.17 22.26 -4.55
N ASN A 327 2.27 22.82 -5.36
CA ASN A 327 2.61 23.31 -6.69
C ASN A 327 3.60 24.48 -6.65
N ALA A 328 3.42 25.40 -5.71
CA ALA A 328 4.32 26.54 -5.58
C ALA A 328 5.71 26.11 -5.08
N CYS A 329 5.80 25.14 -4.17
CA CYS A 329 7.06 24.53 -3.75
C CYS A 329 7.79 23.87 -4.94
N ALA A 330 7.09 23.10 -5.76
CA ALA A 330 7.67 22.50 -6.97
C ALA A 330 8.19 23.57 -7.94
N CYS A 331 7.42 24.64 -8.18
CA CYS A 331 7.87 25.75 -9.01
C CYS A 331 9.08 26.50 -8.43
N ILE A 332 9.16 26.67 -7.10
CA ILE A 332 10.31 27.30 -6.44
C ILE A 332 11.57 26.44 -6.61
N VAL A 333 11.47 25.12 -6.42
CA VAL A 333 12.58 24.17 -6.63
C VAL A 333 13.04 24.17 -8.09
N ALA A 334 12.11 24.23 -9.06
CA ALA A 334 12.45 24.36 -10.47
C ALA A 334 13.13 25.70 -10.78
N CYS A 335 12.67 26.81 -10.18
CA CYS A 335 13.28 28.13 -10.33
C CYS A 335 14.70 28.18 -9.75
N GLU A 336 14.96 27.49 -8.63
CA GLU A 336 16.29 27.32 -8.05
C GLU A 336 17.23 26.62 -9.04
N LYS A 337 16.82 25.45 -9.55
CA LYS A 337 17.62 24.68 -10.52
C LYS A 337 17.89 25.44 -11.82
N ALA A 338 16.96 26.29 -12.25
CA ALA A 338 17.08 27.12 -13.45
C ALA A 338 17.75 28.50 -13.21
N ALA A 339 18.19 28.79 -11.97
CA ALA A 339 18.74 30.09 -11.56
C ALA A 339 17.81 31.30 -11.83
N GLN A 340 16.49 31.09 -11.79
CA GLN A 340 15.45 32.10 -12.05
C GLN A 340 14.86 32.67 -10.75
N TRP A 341 15.70 33.23 -9.89
CA TRP A 341 15.33 33.70 -8.54
C TRP A 341 14.23 34.77 -8.52
N ASN A 342 14.18 35.64 -9.54
CA ASN A 342 13.14 36.67 -9.65
C ASN A 342 11.73 36.07 -9.81
N LEU A 343 11.62 34.92 -10.48
CA LEU A 343 10.35 34.22 -10.67
C LEU A 343 9.92 33.52 -9.36
N ALA A 344 10.87 32.89 -8.66
CA ALA A 344 10.63 32.30 -7.35
C ALA A 344 10.11 33.35 -6.34
N LEU A 345 10.69 34.55 -6.33
CA LEU A 345 10.23 35.67 -5.48
C LEU A 345 8.82 36.14 -5.85
N GLY A 346 8.47 36.13 -7.15
CA GLY A 346 7.11 36.43 -7.62
C GLY A 346 6.09 35.42 -7.09
N ILE A 347 6.41 34.13 -7.18
CA ILE A 347 5.57 33.03 -6.69
C ILE A 347 5.38 33.13 -5.17
N LEU A 348 6.46 33.36 -4.40
CA LEU A 348 6.39 33.55 -2.95
C LEU A 348 5.52 34.75 -2.56
N SER A 349 5.58 35.85 -3.32
CA SER A 349 4.73 37.02 -3.12
C SER A 349 3.25 36.69 -3.33
N GLU A 350 2.93 35.90 -4.35
CA GLU A 350 1.56 35.46 -4.67
C GLU A 350 1.02 34.45 -3.64
N MET A 351 1.85 33.52 -3.15
CA MET A 351 1.47 32.64 -2.04
C MET A 351 1.08 33.44 -0.79
N ARG A 352 1.80 34.53 -0.51
CA ARG A 352 1.50 35.42 0.63
C ARG A 352 0.17 36.17 0.43
N THR A 353 -0.15 36.62 -0.79
CA THR A 353 -1.45 37.27 -1.06
C THR A 353 -2.62 36.28 -0.99
N LEU A 354 -2.37 34.99 -1.22
CA LEU A 354 -3.33 33.89 -1.04
C LEU A 354 -3.44 33.38 0.41
N GLY A 355 -2.70 33.97 1.36
CA GLY A 355 -2.79 33.64 2.78
C GLY A 355 -2.08 32.34 3.19
N VAL A 356 -1.17 31.84 2.36
CA VAL A 356 -0.30 30.72 2.70
C VAL A 356 0.78 31.22 3.67
N ARG A 357 0.88 30.59 4.85
CA ARG A 357 1.93 30.91 5.82
C ARG A 357 3.24 30.26 5.40
N ALA A 358 4.34 31.01 5.47
CA ALA A 358 5.66 30.44 5.32
C ALA A 358 5.97 29.58 6.55
N ASN A 359 6.39 28.34 6.34
CA ASN A 359 6.98 27.53 7.39
C ASN A 359 8.43 28.01 7.55
N ALA A 360 8.66 28.82 8.58
CA ALA A 360 10.01 29.11 9.04
C ALA A 360 10.33 28.03 10.08
N ASP A 361 11.14 27.04 9.70
CA ASP A 361 11.74 26.13 10.67
C ASP A 361 12.66 26.97 11.59
N SER A 362 12.30 27.01 12.88
CA SER A 362 13.06 27.64 13.96
C SER A 362 13.91 26.61 14.69
#